data_AF-A0AAD2CRC5-F1
#
_entry.id   AF-A0AAD2CRC5-F1
#
_cell.length_a   1.000
_cell.length_b   1.000
_cell.length_c   1.000
_cell.angle_alpha   90.00
_cell.angle_beta   90.00
_cell.angle_gamma   90.00
#
_symmetry.space_group_name_H-M   'P 1'
#
loop_
_entity.id
_entity.type
_entity.pdbx_description
1 polymer ?
#
loop_
_entity_poly.entity_id
_entity_poly.type
_entity_poly.pdbx_seq_one_letter_code
_entity_poly.pdbx_strand_id
1 'polypeptide(L)'
;MEEAILKRHPPTATHQQNQSNVPIDGIFTTSGVPVLAGGYYPFGEFVESDHRALWIDIDLNTALGNFTPQGSTFKPRKLTLLDKRSVKRYLQLVHLGYEEYDIPSRLTKLNQRIESNGQQMSPSLARKYNCLHRQMYMIRRQAEDNCRTTSSGKVPWSPKLQGFWDRLSLWKLLLKGRKRCRVSSRKVRRLMKKTRLCTAWKKTTAELEVALAAEQRAYKQAKRQATQLRRDFLTVQTTDAKKKKWKSQKAHDRFLRLRRMKQREEARRRRRAQQKGSTGGLRAIQMEEQLPDGTPQLRTITDRALVEEGCMQENAARYDQTRAPYTTPPMAEPLYTAFTGAQAEANSIALLEGRYSLPDLLDPATTAFLSHCRFHKDHLPVHLEVTTSDHVYFWS
;
A
#
# COMPACT_ATOMS: atom_id res chain seq x y z
N MET A 1 -2.04 27.30 -26.66
CA MET A 1 -0.73 26.99 -26.06
C MET A 1 0.31 27.72 -26.86
N GLU A 2 1.32 28.26 -26.21
CA GLU A 2 2.36 29.11 -26.82
C GLU A 2 3.74 28.54 -26.52
N GLU A 3 4.69 28.71 -27.43
CA GLU A 3 6.09 28.30 -27.21
C GLU A 3 6.76 29.30 -26.25
N ALA A 4 7.33 28.78 -25.17
CA ALA A 4 7.73 29.56 -24.01
C ALA A 4 9.07 30.29 -24.17
N ILE A 5 9.95 29.83 -25.06
CA ILE A 5 11.33 30.30 -25.19
C ILE A 5 11.46 31.24 -26.40
N LEU A 6 10.75 30.98 -27.50
CA LEU A 6 10.73 31.79 -28.73
C LEU A 6 10.18 33.20 -28.53
N LYS A 7 9.34 33.42 -27.50
CA LYS A 7 8.93 34.79 -27.12
C LYS A 7 10.06 35.62 -26.51
N ARG A 8 11.13 34.97 -26.04
CA ARG A 8 12.19 35.57 -25.23
C ARG A 8 13.54 35.58 -25.94
N HIS A 9 13.74 34.62 -26.84
CA HIS A 9 15.00 34.40 -27.54
C HIS A 9 14.76 34.20 -29.03
N PRO A 10 15.73 34.57 -29.88
CA PRO A 10 15.66 34.26 -31.29
C PRO A 10 15.65 32.73 -31.52
N PRO A 11 15.06 32.26 -32.63
CA PRO A 11 15.14 30.86 -33.03
C PRO A 11 16.59 30.36 -32.99
N THR A 12 16.80 29.26 -32.26
CA THR A 12 18.13 28.66 -32.05
C THR A 12 18.06 27.17 -32.37
N ALA A 13 19.05 26.65 -33.09
CA ALA A 13 19.15 25.23 -33.36
C ALA A 13 19.23 24.40 -32.07
N THR A 14 18.26 23.50 -31.87
CA THR A 14 18.20 22.60 -30.70
C THR A 14 18.86 21.24 -30.94
N HIS A 15 19.26 20.94 -32.18
CA HIS A 15 20.01 19.73 -32.56
C HIS A 15 21.32 20.09 -33.26
N GLN A 16 22.40 19.35 -33.02
CA GLN A 16 23.75 19.69 -33.50
C GLN A 16 23.88 19.73 -35.03
N GLN A 17 23.10 18.94 -35.76
CA GLN A 17 23.17 18.87 -37.22
C GLN A 17 22.22 19.87 -37.91
N ASN A 18 21.47 20.64 -37.13
CA ASN A 18 20.54 21.62 -37.65
C ASN A 18 21.28 22.90 -38.07
N GLN A 19 21.33 23.16 -39.38
CA GLN A 19 22.01 24.32 -39.97
C GLN A 19 21.08 25.52 -40.21
N SER A 20 19.77 25.39 -39.98
CA SER A 20 18.78 26.42 -40.29
C SER A 20 18.43 27.32 -39.10
N ASN A 21 19.02 27.08 -37.92
CA ASN A 21 18.67 27.77 -36.65
C ASN A 21 17.18 27.69 -36.28
N VAL A 22 16.42 26.78 -36.87
CA VAL A 22 15.02 26.54 -36.54
C VAL A 22 14.96 25.51 -35.41
N PRO A 23 14.48 25.83 -34.19
CA PRO A 23 14.38 24.85 -33.13
C PRO A 23 13.42 23.72 -33.54
N ILE A 24 13.80 22.47 -33.25
CA ILE A 24 12.93 21.30 -33.42
C ILE A 24 12.40 20.77 -32.08
N ASP A 25 12.94 21.29 -30.98
CA ASP A 25 12.51 21.04 -29.61
C ASP A 25 11.93 22.33 -29.04
N GLY A 26 10.85 22.23 -28.26
CA GLY A 26 10.18 23.39 -27.68
C GLY A 26 9.47 23.05 -26.38
N ILE A 27 9.28 24.07 -25.54
CA ILE A 27 8.49 23.97 -24.31
C ILE A 27 7.23 24.80 -24.50
N PHE A 28 6.07 24.15 -24.52
CA PHE A 28 4.79 24.82 -24.71
C PHE A 28 4.09 25.06 -23.37
N THR A 29 3.56 26.26 -23.19
CA THR A 29 2.84 26.67 -21.98
C THR A 29 1.43 27.16 -22.32
N THR A 30 0.51 27.03 -21.37
CA THR A 30 -0.82 27.64 -21.44
C THR A 30 -0.75 29.07 -20.93
N SER A 31 -1.68 29.95 -21.34
CA SER A 31 -1.68 31.37 -20.94
C SER A 31 -1.76 31.60 -19.42
N GLY A 32 -2.24 30.61 -18.66
CA GLY A 32 -2.31 30.65 -17.20
C GLY A 32 -1.00 30.31 -16.47
N VAL A 33 0.09 29.97 -17.18
CA VAL A 33 1.38 29.62 -16.57
C VAL A 33 2.41 30.69 -16.94
N PRO A 34 2.65 31.70 -16.07
CA PRO A 34 3.64 32.72 -16.36
C PRO A 34 5.04 32.12 -16.27
N VAL A 35 5.76 32.18 -17.39
CA VAL A 35 7.19 31.84 -17.47
C VAL A 35 7.96 33.05 -16.97
N LEU A 36 8.81 32.88 -15.96
CA LEU A 36 9.66 33.93 -15.38
C LEU A 36 10.94 34.13 -16.20
N ALA A 37 11.59 33.03 -16.53
CA ALA A 37 12.81 32.96 -17.33
C ALA A 37 12.83 31.68 -18.16
N GLY A 38 13.72 31.58 -19.13
CA GLY A 38 13.89 30.39 -19.94
C GLY A 38 14.99 30.56 -20.97
N GLY A 39 15.43 29.47 -21.56
CA GLY A 39 16.49 29.49 -22.55
C GLY A 39 17.00 28.12 -22.97
N TYR A 40 18.08 28.15 -23.74
CA TYR A 40 18.76 26.98 -24.28
C TYR A 40 20.11 26.81 -23.58
N TYR A 41 20.42 25.58 -23.15
CA TYR A 41 21.79 25.26 -22.77
C TYR A 41 22.67 25.08 -24.01
N PRO A 42 24.00 25.30 -23.90
CA PRO A 42 24.98 24.75 -24.83
C PRO A 42 24.87 23.24 -24.98
N PHE A 43 25.26 22.73 -26.16
CA PHE A 43 25.29 21.29 -26.40
C PHE A 43 26.22 20.59 -25.41
N GLY A 44 25.76 19.48 -24.83
CA GLY A 44 26.54 18.65 -23.91
C GLY A 44 26.75 19.22 -22.50
N GLU A 45 26.27 20.43 -22.18
CA GLU A 45 26.55 21.05 -20.88
C GLU A 45 25.73 20.48 -19.72
N PHE A 46 24.43 20.23 -19.93
CA PHE A 46 23.53 19.71 -18.88
C PHE A 46 23.28 18.20 -19.00
N VAL A 47 23.15 17.71 -20.23
CA VAL A 47 22.99 16.29 -20.57
C VAL A 47 23.89 16.01 -21.77
N GLU A 48 24.65 14.91 -21.73
CA GLU A 48 25.43 14.43 -22.87
C GLU A 48 24.49 13.91 -23.96
N SER A 49 24.10 14.80 -24.87
CA SER A 49 23.15 14.55 -25.97
C SER A 49 23.48 15.44 -27.17
N ASP A 50 23.07 14.98 -28.35
CA ASP A 50 23.07 15.71 -29.62
C ASP A 50 21.94 16.77 -29.70
N HIS A 51 21.05 16.81 -28.70
CA HIS A 51 20.09 17.89 -28.49
C HIS A 51 20.54 18.84 -27.36
N ARG A 52 20.12 20.10 -27.43
CA ARG A 52 20.25 21.06 -26.32
C ARG A 52 19.21 20.75 -25.26
N ALA A 53 19.56 20.95 -23.99
CA ALA A 53 18.55 21.02 -22.94
C ALA A 53 17.85 22.38 -22.99
N LEU A 54 16.52 22.37 -22.95
CA LEU A 54 15.68 23.57 -22.85
C LEU A 54 15.25 23.71 -21.40
N TRP A 55 15.13 24.94 -20.92
CA TRP A 55 14.62 25.20 -19.57
C TRP A 55 13.69 26.40 -19.56
N ILE A 56 12.73 26.34 -18.65
CA ILE A 56 11.90 27.48 -18.25
C ILE A 56 11.81 27.48 -16.73
N ASP A 57 11.70 28.68 -16.18
CA ASP A 57 11.43 28.92 -14.78
C ASP A 57 9.98 29.39 -14.64
N ILE A 58 9.23 28.76 -13.73
CA ILE A 58 7.81 29.00 -13.51
C ILE A 58 7.61 29.27 -12.02
N ASP A 59 6.85 30.31 -11.69
CA ASP A 59 6.39 30.51 -10.32
C ASP A 59 5.34 29.45 -9.96
N LEU A 60 5.73 28.50 -9.11
CA LEU A 60 4.83 27.46 -8.61
C LEU A 60 3.67 28.03 -7.79
N ASN A 61 3.83 29.18 -7.15
CA ASN A 61 2.74 29.78 -6.37
C ASN A 61 1.62 30.27 -7.28
N THR A 62 1.98 30.94 -8.38
CA THR A 62 1.03 31.37 -9.41
C THR A 62 0.47 30.19 -10.21
N ALA A 63 1.32 29.23 -10.62
CA ALA A 63 0.89 28.12 -11.46
C ALA A 63 0.07 27.05 -10.70
N LEU A 64 0.32 26.85 -9.40
CA LEU A 64 -0.30 25.81 -8.58
C LEU A 64 -1.08 26.35 -7.37
N GLY A 65 -1.29 27.67 -7.26
CA GLY A 65 -2.13 28.28 -6.22
C GLY A 65 -1.66 28.04 -4.79
N ASN A 66 -0.37 28.25 -4.49
CA ASN A 66 0.27 27.93 -3.19
C ASN A 66 0.22 26.44 -2.78
N PHE A 67 -0.12 25.54 -3.70
CA PHE A 67 -0.06 24.11 -3.41
C PHE A 67 1.41 23.64 -3.35
N THR A 68 1.92 23.51 -2.13
CA THR A 68 3.17 22.79 -1.88
C THR A 68 2.81 21.32 -1.65
N PRO A 69 3.09 20.39 -2.59
CA PRO A 69 2.82 18.98 -2.36
C PRO A 69 3.66 18.51 -1.16
N GLN A 70 2.98 18.27 -0.02
CA GLN A 70 3.64 17.66 1.12
C GLN A 70 4.13 16.27 0.71
N GLY A 71 5.44 16.04 0.78
CA GLY A 71 6.01 14.73 0.51
C GLY A 71 5.28 13.68 1.36
N SER A 72 4.76 12.63 0.71
CA SER A 72 3.97 11.62 1.44
C SER A 72 4.82 11.01 2.55
N THR A 73 4.45 11.24 3.81
CA THR A 73 5.09 10.59 4.95
C THR A 73 4.48 9.22 5.18
N PHE A 74 4.42 8.39 4.14
CA PHE A 74 3.87 7.04 4.29
C PHE A 74 4.72 6.27 5.31
N LYS A 75 4.18 6.11 6.52
CA LYS A 75 4.77 5.27 7.56
C LYS A 75 4.19 3.87 7.39
N PRO A 76 5.00 2.86 7.04
CA PRO A 76 4.49 1.51 6.91
C PRO A 76 3.91 1.04 8.25
N ARG A 77 2.70 0.45 8.19
CA ARG A 77 2.02 -0.12 9.36
C ARG A 77 2.94 -1.12 10.08
N LYS A 78 3.04 -0.99 11.40
CA LYS A 78 3.82 -1.92 12.24
C LYS A 78 3.03 -3.19 12.48
N LEU A 79 1.71 -3.11 12.60
CA LEU A 79 0.87 -4.29 12.65
C LEU A 79 0.77 -4.93 11.26
N THR A 80 1.06 -6.23 11.16
CA THR A 80 0.85 -7.01 9.94
C THR A 80 0.27 -8.37 10.29
N LEU A 81 -0.86 -8.73 9.68
CA LEU A 81 -1.54 -10.01 9.91
C LEU A 81 -0.67 -11.23 9.57
N LEU A 82 0.29 -11.07 8.66
CA LEU A 82 1.25 -12.12 8.29
C LEU A 82 2.24 -12.49 9.40
N ASP A 83 2.45 -11.60 10.38
CA ASP A 83 3.33 -11.86 11.51
C ASP A 83 2.54 -12.11 12.79
N LYS A 84 2.25 -13.39 13.05
CA LYS A 84 1.56 -13.86 14.26
C LYS A 84 2.15 -13.30 15.57
N ARG A 85 3.46 -13.00 15.62
CA ARG A 85 4.09 -12.42 16.82
C ARG A 85 3.67 -10.97 17.04
N SER A 86 3.65 -10.19 15.96
CA SER A 86 3.18 -8.80 15.98
C SER A 86 1.70 -8.73 16.34
N VAL A 87 0.88 -9.64 15.79
CA VAL A 87 -0.55 -9.73 16.11
C VAL A 87 -0.74 -10.07 17.58
N LYS A 88 -0.08 -11.12 18.09
CA LYS A 88 -0.17 -11.51 19.51
C LYS A 88 0.24 -10.37 20.44
N ARG A 89 1.35 -9.68 20.14
CA ARG A 89 1.81 -8.55 20.96
C ARG A 89 0.85 -7.36 20.89
N TYR A 90 0.29 -7.06 19.72
CA TYR A 90 -0.72 -6.02 19.55
C TYR A 90 -1.95 -6.32 20.41
N LEU A 91 -2.54 -7.51 20.28
CA LEU A 91 -3.71 -7.91 21.05
C LEU A 91 -3.44 -7.82 22.55
N GLN A 92 -2.29 -8.34 23.01
CA GLN A 92 -1.90 -8.22 24.42
C GLN A 92 -1.88 -6.76 24.90
N LEU A 93 -1.30 -5.84 24.12
CA LEU A 93 -1.23 -4.42 24.49
C LEU A 93 -2.60 -3.74 24.45
N VAL A 94 -3.48 -4.14 23.51
CA VAL A 94 -4.86 -3.64 23.47
C VAL A 94 -5.65 -4.10 24.68
N HIS A 95 -5.57 -5.40 25.04
CA HIS A 95 -6.25 -5.93 26.22
C HIS A 95 -5.79 -5.23 27.50
N LEU A 96 -4.47 -5.09 27.70
CA LEU A 96 -3.92 -4.36 28.86
C LEU A 96 -4.41 -2.91 28.90
N GLY A 97 -4.45 -2.21 27.77
CA GLY A 97 -4.98 -0.84 27.74
C GLY A 97 -6.49 -0.80 28.00
N TYR A 98 -7.26 -1.77 27.51
CA TYR A 98 -8.69 -1.83 27.77
C TYR A 98 -9.00 -2.10 29.24
N GLU A 99 -8.21 -2.96 29.89
CA GLU A 99 -8.27 -3.21 31.34
C GLU A 99 -7.87 -1.97 32.13
N GLU A 100 -6.74 -1.32 31.80
CA GLU A 100 -6.24 -0.11 32.47
C GLU A 100 -7.26 1.04 32.49
N TYR A 101 -8.00 1.23 31.39
CA TYR A 101 -8.98 2.30 31.24
C TYR A 101 -10.44 1.86 31.44
N ASP A 102 -10.66 0.63 31.92
CA ASP A 102 -11.97 0.03 32.17
C ASP A 102 -12.96 0.21 31.00
N ILE A 103 -12.44 0.01 29.78
CA ILE A 103 -13.20 0.21 28.55
C ILE A 103 -14.47 -0.66 28.51
N PRO A 104 -14.41 -1.98 28.86
CA PRO A 104 -15.59 -2.84 28.81
C PRO A 104 -16.73 -2.33 29.70
N SER A 105 -16.47 -2.07 30.99
CA SER A 105 -17.52 -1.63 31.91
C SER A 105 -18.10 -0.26 31.54
N ARG A 106 -17.27 0.64 30.99
CA ARG A 106 -17.73 1.94 30.49
C ARG A 106 -18.61 1.82 29.25
N LEU A 107 -18.33 0.87 28.35
CA LEU A 107 -19.22 0.53 27.24
C LEU A 107 -20.53 -0.07 27.75
N THR A 108 -20.51 -1.01 28.69
CA THR A 108 -21.72 -1.59 29.29
C THR A 108 -22.61 -0.53 29.94
N LYS A 109 -22.02 0.37 30.74
CA LYS A 109 -22.75 1.49 31.36
C LYS A 109 -23.33 2.46 30.33
N LEU A 110 -22.65 2.64 29.20
CA LEU A 110 -23.17 3.46 28.10
C LEU A 110 -24.37 2.79 27.43
N ASN A 111 -24.29 1.47 27.18
CA ASN A 111 -25.36 0.70 26.59
C ASN A 111 -26.63 0.72 27.46
N GLN A 112 -26.48 0.45 28.76
CA GLN A 112 -27.59 0.50 29.73
C GLN A 112 -28.28 1.86 29.75
N ARG A 113 -27.51 2.96 29.57
CA ARG A 113 -28.08 4.31 29.50
C ARG A 113 -28.85 4.55 28.21
N ILE A 114 -28.39 4.00 27.09
CA ILE A 114 -29.10 4.06 25.81
C ILE A 114 -30.42 3.28 25.94
N GLU A 115 -30.38 2.07 26.49
CA GLU A 115 -31.56 1.24 26.77
C GLU A 115 -32.56 1.99 27.66
N SER A 116 -32.11 2.58 28.79
CA SER A 116 -32.97 3.35 29.68
C SER A 116 -33.56 4.63 29.05
N ASN A 117 -32.95 5.11 27.97
CA ASN A 117 -33.39 6.30 27.23
C ASN A 117 -34.23 5.91 25.99
N GLY A 118 -34.96 4.79 26.06
CA GLY A 118 -35.80 4.32 24.95
C GLY A 118 -35.01 4.02 23.68
N GLN A 119 -33.78 3.50 23.82
CA GLN A 119 -32.85 3.22 22.73
C GLN A 119 -32.45 4.46 21.90
N GLN A 120 -32.69 5.67 22.39
CA GLN A 120 -32.32 6.90 21.68
C GLN A 120 -30.92 7.39 22.05
N MET A 121 -30.12 7.70 21.03
CA MET A 121 -28.79 8.28 21.19
C MET A 121 -28.88 9.81 21.40
N SER A 122 -29.02 10.26 22.64
CA SER A 122 -29.01 11.69 22.95
C SER A 122 -27.64 12.34 22.64
N PRO A 123 -27.58 13.67 22.42
CA PRO A 123 -26.30 14.39 22.18
C PRO A 123 -25.26 14.22 23.30
N SER A 124 -25.72 14.01 24.54
CA SER A 124 -24.85 13.70 25.69
C SER A 124 -24.22 12.30 25.58
N LEU A 125 -25.03 11.30 25.23
CA LEU A 125 -24.59 9.92 25.04
C LEU A 125 -23.65 9.81 23.84
N ALA A 126 -23.96 10.47 22.73
CA ALA A 126 -23.10 10.53 21.54
C ALA A 126 -21.72 11.13 21.87
N ARG A 127 -21.67 12.21 22.66
CA ARG A 127 -20.39 12.79 23.12
C ARG A 127 -19.59 11.82 23.99
N LYS A 128 -20.25 11.12 24.92
CA LYS A 128 -19.60 10.10 25.77
C LYS A 128 -19.06 8.93 24.93
N TYR A 129 -19.85 8.44 23.97
CA TYR A 129 -19.43 7.42 23.02
C TYR A 129 -18.20 7.86 22.24
N ASN A 130 -18.23 9.05 21.64
CA ASN A 130 -17.13 9.57 20.82
C ASN A 130 -15.85 9.75 21.64
N CYS A 131 -15.96 10.18 22.89
CA CYS A 131 -14.82 10.26 23.81
C CYS A 131 -14.23 8.87 24.10
N LEU A 132 -15.08 7.89 24.42
CA LEU A 132 -14.66 6.52 24.68
C LEU A 132 -14.04 5.86 23.44
N HIS A 133 -14.65 6.05 22.28
CA HIS A 133 -14.16 5.59 20.99
C HIS A 133 -12.78 6.18 20.67
N ARG A 134 -12.58 7.49 20.91
CA ARG A 134 -11.28 8.14 20.74
C ARG A 134 -10.22 7.52 21.66
N GLN A 135 -10.57 7.22 22.90
CA GLN A 135 -9.65 6.55 23.84
C GLN A 135 -9.29 5.13 23.36
N MET A 136 -10.28 4.33 22.94
CA MET A 136 -10.04 3.01 22.36
C MET A 136 -9.14 3.09 21.12
N TYR A 137 -9.35 4.08 20.26
CA TYR A 137 -8.50 4.32 19.09
C TYR A 137 -7.06 4.66 19.51
N MET A 138 -6.85 5.52 20.51
CA MET A 138 -5.51 5.84 21.05
C MET A 138 -4.81 4.60 21.61
N ILE A 139 -5.52 3.75 22.35
CA ILE A 139 -4.99 2.47 22.86
C ILE A 139 -4.53 1.59 21.69
N ARG A 140 -5.37 1.43 20.66
CA ARG A 140 -5.02 0.64 19.46
C ARG A 140 -3.82 1.23 18.71
N ARG A 141 -3.73 2.56 18.59
CA ARG A 141 -2.58 3.23 17.95
C ARG A 141 -1.29 2.98 18.73
N GLN A 142 -1.32 3.14 20.04
CA GLN A 142 -0.16 2.89 20.89
C GLN A 142 0.25 1.41 20.87
N ALA A 143 -0.73 0.50 20.86
CA ALA A 143 -0.48 -0.93 20.72
C ALA A 143 0.18 -1.24 19.38
N GLU A 144 -0.29 -0.66 18.27
CA GLU A 144 0.35 -0.82 16.96
C GLU A 144 1.77 -0.26 16.95
N ASP A 145 2.00 0.89 17.58
CA ASP A 145 3.32 1.49 17.61
C ASP A 145 4.35 0.67 18.38
N ASN A 146 3.89 -0.12 19.36
CA ASN A 146 4.72 -0.94 20.22
C ASN A 146 4.68 -2.44 19.90
N CYS A 147 3.85 -2.87 18.93
CA CYS A 147 3.69 -4.29 18.63
C CYS A 147 4.94 -4.93 18.01
N ARG A 148 5.76 -4.13 17.32
CA ARG A 148 7.07 -4.54 16.81
C ARG A 148 7.97 -3.35 16.51
N THR A 149 9.28 -3.60 16.53
CA THR A 149 10.28 -2.68 15.98
C THR A 149 10.51 -2.96 14.49
N THR A 150 10.50 -1.91 13.66
CA THR A 150 10.87 -2.00 12.24
C THR A 150 12.27 -1.46 12.01
N SER A 151 13.13 -2.23 11.35
CA SER A 151 14.46 -1.76 10.94
C SER A 151 14.42 -1.38 9.46
N SER A 152 14.44 -0.08 9.16
CA SER A 152 14.36 0.49 7.80
C SER A 152 15.72 0.94 7.24
N GLY A 153 16.84 0.51 7.84
CA GLY A 153 18.17 0.90 7.40
C GLY A 153 18.53 0.46 5.97
N LYS A 154 19.33 1.27 5.26
CA LYS A 154 19.80 0.99 3.88
C LYS A 154 20.67 -0.27 3.75
N VAL A 155 21.26 -0.74 4.85
CA VAL A 155 22.16 -1.90 4.88
C VAL A 155 21.40 -3.15 5.33
N PRO A 156 21.30 -4.20 4.51
CA PRO A 156 20.59 -5.41 4.88
C PRO A 156 21.31 -6.14 6.04
N TRP A 157 20.52 -6.65 6.99
CA TRP A 157 21.06 -7.35 8.16
C TRP A 157 21.59 -8.75 7.80
N SER A 158 22.80 -9.10 8.21
CA SER A 158 23.32 -10.47 8.17
C SER A 158 24.04 -10.80 9.49
N PRO A 159 24.16 -12.08 9.88
CA PRO A 159 24.90 -12.45 11.10
C PRO A 159 26.36 -11.97 11.07
N LYS A 160 27.01 -12.02 9.89
CA LYS A 160 28.38 -11.52 9.71
C LYS A 160 28.46 -10.03 10.00
N LEU A 161 27.56 -9.21 9.44
CA LEU A 161 27.49 -7.76 9.71
C LEU A 161 27.11 -7.45 11.16
N GLN A 162 26.25 -8.26 11.77
CA GLN A 162 25.90 -8.12 13.19
C GLN A 162 27.12 -8.29 14.09
N GLY A 163 28.02 -9.22 13.76
CA GLY A 163 29.29 -9.40 14.48
C GLY A 163 30.13 -8.12 14.51
N PHE A 164 30.25 -7.41 13.39
CA PHE A 164 30.92 -6.10 13.35
C PHE A 164 30.21 -5.08 14.25
N TRP A 165 28.89 -4.99 14.17
CA TRP A 165 28.11 -4.07 15.02
C TRP A 165 28.26 -4.37 16.52
N ASP A 166 28.32 -5.65 16.90
CA ASP A 166 28.51 -6.05 18.29
C ASP A 166 29.91 -5.64 18.79
N ARG A 167 30.96 -5.84 17.97
CA ARG A 167 32.34 -5.41 18.29
C ARG A 167 32.46 -3.88 18.36
N LEU A 168 31.94 -3.16 17.35
CA LEU A 168 31.88 -1.69 17.35
C LEU A 168 31.16 -1.16 18.59
N SER A 169 30.05 -1.79 18.97
CA SER A 169 29.29 -1.41 20.17
C SER A 169 30.08 -1.65 21.45
N LEU A 170 30.82 -2.76 21.53
CA LEU A 170 31.69 -3.06 22.67
C LEU A 170 32.78 -2.01 22.82
N TRP A 171 33.54 -1.72 21.75
CA TRP A 171 34.62 -0.73 21.78
C TRP A 171 34.13 0.66 22.16
N LYS A 172 33.04 1.13 21.54
CA LYS A 172 32.43 2.43 21.88
C LYS A 172 31.97 2.48 23.34
N LEU A 173 31.40 1.39 23.86
CA LEU A 173 30.91 1.34 25.24
C LEU A 173 32.07 1.34 26.25
N LEU A 174 33.17 0.65 25.97
CA LEU A 174 34.37 0.68 26.79
C LEU A 174 35.02 2.07 26.79
N LEU A 175 35.17 2.70 25.61
CA LEU A 175 35.68 4.07 25.50
C LEU A 175 34.81 5.08 26.23
N LYS A 176 33.48 4.95 26.13
CA LYS A 176 32.53 5.77 26.90
C LYS A 176 32.77 5.61 28.41
N GLY A 177 33.02 4.38 28.88
CA GLY A 177 33.38 4.12 30.27
C GLY A 177 34.69 4.77 30.69
N ARG A 178 35.72 4.77 29.82
CA ARG A 178 37.01 5.45 30.08
C ARG A 178 36.86 6.97 30.21
N LYS A 179 35.90 7.56 29.50
CA LYS A 179 35.53 8.98 29.61
C LYS A 179 34.65 9.32 30.83
N ARG A 180 34.60 8.44 31.84
CA ARG A 180 33.79 8.59 33.08
C ARG A 180 32.27 8.72 32.86
N CYS A 181 31.77 8.35 31.69
CA CYS A 181 30.32 8.33 31.44
C CYS A 181 29.69 7.04 31.99
N ARG A 182 28.46 7.12 32.49
CA ARG A 182 27.71 5.96 32.98
C ARG A 182 27.49 4.93 31.86
N VAL A 183 27.91 3.69 32.12
CA VAL A 183 27.75 2.54 31.20
C VAL A 183 27.20 1.32 31.93
N SER A 184 26.35 0.54 31.26
CA SER A 184 25.79 -0.68 31.83
C SER A 184 26.82 -1.81 31.81
N SER A 185 27.30 -2.21 33.00
CA SER A 185 28.21 -3.35 33.19
C SER A 185 27.63 -4.66 32.62
N ARG A 186 26.32 -4.88 32.81
CA ARG A 186 25.59 -6.03 32.24
C ARG A 186 25.66 -6.06 30.71
N LYS A 187 25.55 -4.90 30.05
CA LYS A 187 25.65 -4.79 28.59
C LYS A 187 27.08 -5.07 28.10
N VAL A 188 28.10 -4.58 28.81
CA VAL A 188 29.52 -4.85 28.49
C VAL A 188 29.80 -6.35 28.55
N ARG A 189 29.50 -7.01 29.67
CA ARG A 189 29.72 -8.47 29.83
C ARG A 189 29.02 -9.28 28.74
N ARG A 190 27.77 -8.94 28.42
CA ARG A 190 27.00 -9.60 27.36
C ARG A 190 27.67 -9.43 25.99
N LEU A 191 28.15 -8.23 25.67
CA LEU A 191 28.84 -7.98 24.39
C LEU A 191 30.19 -8.69 24.31
N MET A 192 30.95 -8.74 25.41
CA MET A 192 32.21 -9.49 25.46
C MET A 192 32.00 -10.99 25.20
N LYS A 193 31.00 -11.61 25.86
CA LYS A 193 30.64 -13.01 25.61
C LYS A 193 30.21 -13.23 24.16
N LYS A 194 29.37 -12.33 23.62
CA LYS A 194 28.85 -12.43 22.25
C LYS A 194 29.94 -12.28 21.18
N THR A 195 30.91 -11.40 21.42
CA THR A 195 32.04 -11.14 20.51
C THR A 195 33.24 -12.04 20.73
N ARG A 196 33.22 -12.85 21.81
CA ARG A 196 34.35 -13.68 22.28
C ARG A 196 35.60 -12.87 22.65
N LEU A 197 35.44 -11.59 23.00
CA LEU A 197 36.51 -10.68 23.41
C LEU A 197 36.52 -10.52 24.93
N CYS A 198 36.82 -11.61 25.64
CA CYS A 198 36.71 -11.69 27.11
C CYS A 198 37.73 -10.81 27.86
N THR A 199 38.80 -10.40 27.19
CA THR A 199 39.86 -9.54 27.76
C THR A 199 39.77 -8.09 27.25
N ALA A 200 38.73 -7.73 26.50
CA ALA A 200 38.54 -6.39 25.93
C ALA A 200 38.62 -5.25 26.95
N TRP A 201 38.21 -5.49 28.19
CA TRP A 201 38.22 -4.50 29.27
C TRP A 201 39.64 -4.16 29.79
N LYS A 202 40.62 -5.03 29.57
CA LYS A 202 42.02 -4.82 29.98
C LYS A 202 42.74 -3.83 29.06
N LYS A 203 42.20 -3.56 27.87
CA LYS A 203 42.80 -2.67 26.89
C LYS A 203 42.86 -1.23 27.39
N THR A 204 43.97 -0.56 27.06
CA THR A 204 44.15 0.87 27.32
C THR A 204 43.26 1.71 26.41
N THR A 205 43.09 3.00 26.71
CA THR A 205 42.27 3.90 25.89
C THR A 205 42.79 3.98 24.45
N ALA A 206 44.10 4.13 24.24
CA ALA A 206 44.73 4.15 22.92
C ALA A 206 44.48 2.84 22.15
N GLU A 207 44.65 1.69 22.79
CA GLU A 207 44.38 0.39 22.16
C GLU A 207 42.91 0.22 21.75
N LEU A 208 41.98 0.74 22.56
CA LEU A 208 40.55 0.70 22.25
C LEU A 208 40.20 1.60 21.05
N GLU A 209 40.87 2.75 20.90
CA GLU A 209 40.71 3.64 19.74
C GLU A 209 41.25 2.99 18.46
N VAL A 210 42.43 2.38 18.53
CA VAL A 210 43.01 1.61 17.42
C VAL A 210 42.11 0.45 17.03
N ALA A 211 41.62 -0.34 18.01
CA ALA A 211 40.70 -1.44 17.76
C ALA A 211 39.37 -0.97 17.15
N LEU A 212 38.84 0.17 17.62
CA LEU A 212 37.64 0.78 17.07
C LEU A 212 37.86 1.19 15.61
N ALA A 213 38.98 1.85 15.29
CA ALA A 213 39.29 2.29 13.94
C ALA A 213 39.52 1.10 12.98
N ALA A 214 40.21 0.05 13.44
CA ALA A 214 40.37 -1.20 12.68
C ALA A 214 39.03 -1.85 12.38
N GLU A 215 38.15 -1.97 13.38
CA GLU A 215 36.81 -2.55 13.22
C GLU A 215 35.92 -1.72 12.30
N GLN A 216 36.02 -0.39 12.35
CA GLN A 216 35.31 0.51 11.44
C GLN A 216 35.74 0.32 9.98
N ARG A 217 37.05 0.17 9.73
CA ARG A 217 37.59 -0.13 8.39
C ARG A 217 37.07 -1.48 7.88
N ALA A 218 37.16 -2.52 8.71
CA ALA A 218 36.68 -3.85 8.36
C ALA A 218 35.15 -3.87 8.10
N TYR A 219 34.37 -3.14 8.90
CA TYR A 219 32.94 -2.95 8.65
C TYR A 219 32.66 -2.23 7.33
N LYS A 220 33.38 -1.15 7.00
CA LYS A 220 33.22 -0.42 5.73
C LYS A 220 33.47 -1.34 4.52
N GLN A 221 34.50 -2.19 4.58
CA GLN A 221 34.77 -3.19 3.55
C GLN A 221 33.64 -4.22 3.45
N ALA A 222 33.23 -4.83 4.57
CA ALA A 222 32.16 -5.82 4.61
C ALA A 222 30.80 -5.26 4.15
N LYS A 223 30.54 -3.97 4.41
CA LYS A 223 29.32 -3.27 3.99
C LYS A 223 29.14 -3.26 2.48
N ARG A 224 30.22 -3.22 1.69
CA ARG A 224 30.15 -3.27 0.22
C ARG A 224 29.49 -4.57 -0.27
N GLN A 225 29.69 -5.67 0.45
CA GLN A 225 29.12 -6.98 0.16
C GLN A 225 27.85 -7.29 0.96
N ALA A 226 27.25 -6.31 1.64
CA ALA A 226 26.12 -6.53 2.55
C ALA A 226 24.94 -7.27 1.90
N THR A 227 24.62 -6.90 0.66
CA THR A 227 23.56 -7.50 -0.15
C THR A 227 23.83 -8.98 -0.44
N GLN A 228 25.09 -9.34 -0.71
CA GLN A 228 25.50 -10.73 -0.94
C GLN A 228 25.44 -11.53 0.36
N LEU A 229 26.01 -11.01 1.44
CA LEU A 229 25.99 -11.64 2.76
C LEU A 229 24.56 -11.92 3.27
N ARG A 230 23.60 -11.04 2.97
CA ARG A 230 22.18 -11.29 3.27
C ARG A 230 21.61 -12.42 2.41
N ARG A 231 21.93 -12.44 1.11
CA ARG A 231 21.46 -13.47 0.18
C ARG A 231 21.91 -14.85 0.63
N ASP A 232 23.20 -15.01 0.89
CA ASP A 232 23.79 -16.28 1.27
C ASP A 232 23.17 -16.81 2.57
N PHE A 233 23.03 -15.92 3.57
CA PHE A 233 22.33 -16.26 4.81
C PHE A 233 20.88 -16.70 4.59
N LEU A 234 20.10 -15.97 3.78
CA LEU A 234 18.71 -16.34 3.52
C LEU A 234 18.61 -17.65 2.75
N THR A 235 19.52 -17.91 1.82
CA THR A 235 19.58 -19.17 1.06
C THR A 235 19.77 -20.34 2.00
N VAL A 236 20.82 -20.32 2.83
CA VAL A 236 21.12 -21.38 3.82
C VAL A 236 19.95 -21.59 4.79
N GLN A 237 19.39 -20.51 5.32
CA GLN A 237 18.26 -20.63 6.26
C GLN A 237 17.02 -21.22 5.59
N THR A 238 16.77 -20.87 4.33
CA THR A 238 15.60 -21.36 3.57
C THR A 238 15.79 -22.83 3.20
N THR A 239 16.99 -23.27 2.80
CA THR A 239 17.28 -24.69 2.51
C THR A 239 17.12 -25.54 3.76
N ASP A 240 17.62 -25.09 4.91
CA ASP A 240 17.47 -25.81 6.18
C ASP A 240 16.02 -25.85 6.64
N ALA A 241 15.28 -24.75 6.48
CA ALA A 241 13.86 -24.70 6.79
C ALA A 241 13.06 -25.63 5.87
N LYS A 242 13.42 -25.72 4.58
CA LYS A 242 12.76 -26.60 3.60
C LYS A 242 12.87 -28.07 4.03
N LYS A 243 14.04 -28.50 4.51
CA LYS A 243 14.27 -29.87 5.02
C LYS A 243 13.40 -30.19 6.24
N LYS A 244 13.11 -29.20 7.09
CA LYS A 244 12.38 -29.37 8.35
C LYS A 244 10.89 -29.02 8.26
N LYS A 245 10.38 -28.59 7.09
CA LYS A 245 9.05 -27.97 6.96
C LYS A 245 7.89 -28.89 7.35
N TRP A 246 8.06 -30.20 7.21
CA TRP A 246 7.03 -31.20 7.53
C TRP A 246 7.07 -31.68 8.98
N LYS A 247 8.05 -31.23 9.78
CA LYS A 247 8.21 -31.70 11.17
C LYS A 247 7.17 -31.13 12.15
N SER A 248 6.60 -29.97 11.83
CA SER A 248 5.54 -29.33 12.63
C SER A 248 4.98 -28.11 11.91
N GLN A 249 3.79 -27.67 12.30
CA GLN A 249 3.19 -26.42 11.79
C GLN A 249 4.10 -25.20 12.03
N LYS A 250 4.81 -25.16 13.18
CA LYS A 250 5.76 -24.09 13.50
C LYS A 250 6.97 -24.10 12.55
N ALA A 251 7.44 -25.28 12.14
CA ALA A 251 8.52 -25.41 11.17
C ALA A 251 8.06 -25.01 9.76
N HIS A 252 6.83 -25.37 9.38
CA HIS A 252 6.19 -24.95 8.13
C HIS A 252 6.05 -23.42 8.06
N ASP A 253 5.50 -22.79 9.10
CA ASP A 253 5.36 -21.33 9.21
C ASP A 253 6.71 -20.62 9.13
N ARG A 254 7.77 -21.20 9.72
CA ARG A 254 9.15 -20.67 9.62
C ARG A 254 9.65 -20.71 8.18
N PHE A 255 9.44 -21.83 7.48
CA PHE A 255 9.82 -21.96 6.07
C PHE A 255 9.10 -20.94 5.17
N LEU A 256 7.76 -20.82 5.29
CA LEU A 256 6.98 -19.85 4.53
C LEU A 256 7.47 -18.42 4.76
N ARG A 257 7.78 -18.07 6.02
CA ARG A 257 8.29 -16.74 6.37
C ARG A 257 9.64 -16.44 5.71
N LEU A 258 10.56 -17.41 5.71
CA LEU A 258 11.88 -17.27 5.07
C LEU A 258 11.77 -17.19 3.55
N ARG A 259 10.91 -18.03 2.94
CA ARG A 259 10.62 -17.99 1.49
C ARG A 259 10.10 -16.61 1.07
N ARG A 260 9.11 -16.05 1.79
CA ARG A 260 8.57 -14.71 1.52
C ARG A 260 9.63 -13.62 1.69
N MET A 261 10.52 -13.73 2.69
CA MET A 261 11.64 -12.78 2.84
C MET A 261 12.59 -12.82 1.65
N LYS A 262 12.95 -14.02 1.15
CA LYS A 262 13.78 -14.19 -0.04
C LYS A 262 13.13 -13.54 -1.28
N GLN A 263 11.87 -13.85 -1.53
CA GLN A 263 11.10 -13.28 -2.66
C GLN A 263 11.01 -11.75 -2.60
N ARG A 264 10.79 -11.16 -1.41
CA ARG A 264 10.75 -9.70 -1.23
C ARG A 264 12.09 -9.03 -1.56
N GLU A 265 13.20 -9.64 -1.17
CA GLU A 265 14.54 -9.11 -1.50
C GLU A 265 14.82 -9.21 -3.00
N GLU A 266 14.44 -10.31 -3.64
CA GLU A 266 14.53 -10.46 -5.11
C GLU A 266 13.66 -9.42 -5.84
N ALA A 267 12.42 -9.21 -5.39
CA ALA A 267 11.54 -8.19 -5.94
C ALA A 267 12.10 -6.77 -5.74
N ARG A 268 12.67 -6.45 -4.58
CA ARG A 268 13.34 -5.17 -4.32
C ARG A 268 14.58 -4.97 -5.20
N ARG A 269 15.29 -6.04 -5.57
CA ARG A 269 16.42 -5.96 -6.51
C ARG A 269 15.92 -5.71 -7.91
N ARG A 270 14.92 -6.49 -8.38
CA ARG A 270 14.28 -6.29 -9.68
C ARG A 270 13.77 -4.86 -9.83
N ARG A 271 13.02 -4.34 -8.85
CA ARG A 271 12.56 -2.95 -8.85
C ARG A 271 13.70 -1.91 -8.85
N ARG A 272 14.85 -2.20 -8.23
CA ARG A 272 16.00 -1.28 -8.27
C ARG A 272 16.71 -1.31 -9.63
N ALA A 273 16.87 -2.50 -10.21
CA ALA A 273 17.47 -2.68 -11.52
C ALA A 273 16.59 -2.10 -12.64
N GLN A 274 15.27 -2.26 -12.51
CA GLN A 274 14.27 -1.69 -13.42
C GLN A 274 14.04 -0.18 -13.23
N GLN A 275 14.78 0.48 -12.32
CA GLN A 275 14.57 1.87 -11.89
C GLN A 275 13.11 2.16 -11.49
N LYS A 276 12.68 3.43 -11.41
CA LYS A 276 11.24 3.74 -11.38
C LYS A 276 10.67 3.33 -12.74
N GLY A 277 10.42 2.04 -12.93
CA GLY A 277 9.59 1.57 -14.03
C GLY A 277 8.30 2.36 -13.94
N SER A 278 7.90 2.97 -15.07
CA SER A 278 6.57 3.51 -15.28
C SER A 278 5.56 2.47 -14.83
N THR A 279 5.08 2.61 -13.59
CA THR A 279 4.04 1.76 -13.04
C THR A 279 2.73 2.36 -13.48
N GLY A 280 2.04 1.72 -14.42
CA GLY A 280 0.60 1.88 -14.52
C GLY A 280 0.00 1.81 -15.93
N GLY A 281 0.78 1.98 -16.99
CA GLY A 281 0.25 1.89 -18.36
C GLY A 281 0.11 0.45 -18.82
N LEU A 282 -1.08 0.07 -19.29
CA LEU A 282 -1.24 -1.11 -20.12
C LEU A 282 -0.45 -0.85 -21.43
N ARG A 283 0.61 -1.63 -21.68
CA ARG A 283 1.50 -1.41 -22.84
C ARG A 283 0.95 -2.01 -24.14
N ALA A 284 0.10 -3.03 -24.01
CA ALA A 284 -0.46 -3.73 -25.15
C ALA A 284 -1.76 -4.44 -24.75
N ILE A 285 -2.68 -4.58 -25.70
CA ILE A 285 -3.86 -5.46 -25.63
C ILE A 285 -3.80 -6.49 -26.75
N GLN A 286 -4.51 -7.60 -26.57
CA GLN A 286 -4.78 -8.55 -27.65
C GLN A 286 -6.24 -8.36 -28.05
N MET A 287 -6.48 -8.08 -29.33
CA MET A 287 -7.84 -8.03 -29.90
C MET A 287 -7.99 -9.18 -30.90
N GLU A 288 -9.15 -9.81 -30.91
CA GLU A 288 -9.52 -10.78 -31.94
C GLU A 288 -9.95 -10.03 -33.20
N GLU A 289 -9.22 -10.25 -34.30
CA GLU A 289 -9.61 -9.80 -35.64
C GLU A 289 -10.09 -11.00 -36.45
N GLN A 290 -11.17 -10.84 -37.21
CA GLN A 290 -11.58 -11.86 -38.19
C GLN A 290 -10.77 -11.70 -39.47
N LEU A 291 -10.10 -12.77 -39.87
CA LEU A 291 -9.44 -12.86 -41.17
C LEU A 291 -10.50 -12.97 -42.29
N PRO A 292 -10.13 -12.68 -43.55
CA PRO A 292 -11.06 -12.76 -44.70
C PRO A 292 -11.71 -14.14 -44.90
N ASP A 293 -11.12 -15.18 -44.31
CA ASP A 293 -11.61 -16.56 -44.31
C ASP A 293 -12.52 -16.89 -43.11
N GLY A 294 -12.81 -15.91 -42.24
CA GLY A 294 -13.65 -16.06 -41.05
C GLY A 294 -12.93 -16.63 -39.83
N THR A 295 -11.63 -16.90 -39.89
CA THR A 295 -10.88 -17.40 -38.73
C THR A 295 -10.51 -16.26 -37.76
N PRO A 296 -10.71 -16.43 -36.43
CA PRO A 296 -10.32 -15.44 -35.44
C PRO A 296 -8.80 -15.49 -35.21
N GLN A 297 -8.13 -14.35 -35.34
CA GLN A 297 -6.71 -14.19 -35.04
C GLN A 297 -6.49 -13.15 -33.94
N LEU A 298 -5.70 -13.50 -32.93
CA LEU A 298 -5.28 -12.56 -31.88
C LEU A 298 -4.18 -11.65 -32.41
N ARG A 299 -4.50 -10.37 -32.60
CA ARG A 299 -3.53 -9.33 -32.94
C ARG A 299 -3.11 -8.59 -31.67
N THR A 300 -1.80 -8.50 -31.46
CA THR A 300 -1.24 -7.70 -30.35
C THR A 300 -1.10 -6.25 -30.78
N ILE A 301 -1.84 -5.37 -30.11
CA ILE A 301 -1.86 -3.94 -30.35
C ILE A 301 -1.02 -3.26 -29.29
N THR A 302 -0.08 -2.42 -29.72
CA THR A 302 0.85 -1.68 -28.83
C THR A 302 0.74 -0.17 -28.99
N ASP A 303 0.00 0.31 -30.00
CA ASP A 303 -0.28 1.73 -30.20
C ASP A 303 -1.23 2.25 -29.11
N ARG A 304 -0.95 3.46 -28.60
CA ARG A 304 -1.67 4.02 -27.47
C ARG A 304 -3.15 4.27 -27.78
N ALA A 305 -3.45 4.87 -28.93
CA ALA A 305 -4.83 5.22 -29.28
C ALA A 305 -5.67 3.96 -29.47
N LEU A 306 -5.10 2.95 -30.15
CA LEU A 306 -5.76 1.67 -30.34
C LEU A 306 -5.91 0.85 -29.03
N VAL A 307 -4.95 0.96 -28.10
CA VAL A 307 -5.07 0.35 -26.77
C VAL A 307 -6.19 1.01 -25.95
N GLU A 308 -6.27 2.34 -25.95
CA GLU A 308 -7.32 3.10 -25.27
C GLU A 308 -8.70 2.76 -25.84
N GLU A 309 -8.85 2.75 -27.17
CA GLU A 309 -10.08 2.39 -27.86
C GLU A 309 -10.52 0.95 -27.58
N GLY A 310 -9.62 -0.03 -27.72
CA GLY A 310 -9.96 -1.42 -27.43
C GLY A 310 -10.35 -1.64 -25.96
N CYS A 311 -9.72 -0.90 -25.04
CA CYS A 311 -10.12 -0.91 -23.63
C CYS A 311 -11.50 -0.27 -23.41
N MET A 312 -11.86 0.79 -24.14
CA MET A 312 -13.19 1.40 -24.10
C MET A 312 -14.26 0.45 -24.62
N GLN A 313 -14.02 -0.18 -25.78
CA GLN A 313 -14.93 -1.14 -26.39
C GLN A 313 -15.17 -2.35 -25.49
N GLU A 314 -14.11 -2.94 -24.95
CA GLU A 314 -14.18 -4.08 -24.04
C GLU A 314 -14.89 -3.70 -22.72
N ASN A 315 -14.65 -2.50 -22.19
CA ASN A 315 -15.38 -2.03 -21.02
C ASN A 315 -16.87 -1.83 -21.33
N ALA A 316 -17.21 -1.20 -22.46
CA ALA A 316 -18.58 -1.04 -22.89
C ALA A 316 -19.27 -2.40 -23.01
N ALA A 317 -18.67 -3.34 -23.75
CA ALA A 317 -19.19 -4.70 -23.91
C ALA A 317 -19.38 -5.41 -22.56
N ARG A 318 -18.42 -5.30 -21.64
CA ARG A 318 -18.50 -5.90 -20.30
C ARG A 318 -19.60 -5.32 -19.44
N TYR A 319 -19.79 -4.00 -19.45
CA TYR A 319 -20.81 -3.34 -18.63
C TYR A 319 -22.19 -3.34 -19.30
N ASP A 320 -22.27 -3.63 -20.60
CA ASP A 320 -23.51 -3.68 -21.37
C ASP A 320 -24.09 -5.08 -21.51
N GLN A 321 -23.48 -6.10 -20.90
CA GLN A 321 -23.92 -7.52 -20.94
C GLN A 321 -25.38 -7.74 -20.52
N THR A 322 -25.98 -6.79 -19.80
CA THR A 322 -27.39 -6.87 -19.38
C THR A 322 -28.37 -6.34 -20.41
N ARG A 323 -27.90 -5.59 -21.42
CA ARG A 323 -28.70 -5.04 -22.53
C ARG A 323 -28.36 -5.68 -23.88
N ALA A 324 -27.11 -6.08 -24.09
CA ALA A 324 -26.64 -6.71 -25.32
C ALA A 324 -25.53 -7.75 -25.04
N PRO A 325 -25.41 -8.83 -25.83
CA PRO A 325 -26.29 -9.21 -26.94
C PRO A 325 -27.59 -9.87 -26.49
N TYR A 326 -27.69 -10.25 -25.21
CA TYR A 326 -28.89 -10.86 -24.63
C TYR A 326 -29.48 -9.93 -23.57
N THR A 327 -30.65 -9.36 -23.87
CA THR A 327 -31.35 -8.50 -22.92
C THR A 327 -31.76 -9.30 -21.70
N THR A 328 -31.33 -8.86 -20.52
CA THR A 328 -31.77 -9.44 -19.25
C THR A 328 -33.19 -8.91 -18.96
N PRO A 329 -34.20 -9.77 -18.74
CA PRO A 329 -35.60 -9.32 -18.66
C PRO A 329 -35.92 -8.18 -17.67
N PRO A 330 -35.31 -8.11 -16.46
CA PRO A 330 -35.48 -6.95 -15.57
C PRO A 330 -34.92 -5.63 -16.09
N MET A 331 -34.04 -5.67 -17.10
CA MET A 331 -33.45 -4.50 -17.77
C MET A 331 -34.20 -4.13 -19.06
N ALA A 332 -35.32 -4.80 -19.36
CA ALA A 332 -36.22 -4.50 -20.47
C ALA A 332 -37.56 -3.94 -19.97
N GLU A 333 -38.23 -3.16 -20.81
CA GLU A 333 -39.61 -2.75 -20.54
C GLU A 333 -40.58 -3.93 -20.66
N PRO A 334 -41.63 -4.00 -19.81
CA PRO A 334 -42.03 -2.99 -18.81
C PRO A 334 -41.36 -3.16 -17.43
N LEU A 335 -40.55 -4.20 -17.22
CA LEU A 335 -39.97 -4.52 -15.90
C LEU A 335 -38.96 -3.48 -15.42
N TYR A 336 -38.19 -2.91 -16.35
CA TYR A 336 -37.23 -1.86 -16.03
C TYR A 336 -37.93 -0.67 -15.38
N THR A 337 -38.94 -0.06 -16.02
CA THR A 337 -39.67 1.05 -15.42
C THR A 337 -40.45 0.63 -14.17
N ALA A 338 -40.98 -0.59 -14.11
CA ALA A 338 -41.71 -1.07 -12.94
C ALA A 338 -40.84 -1.18 -11.67
N PHE A 339 -39.60 -1.64 -11.81
CA PHE A 339 -38.70 -1.91 -10.68
C PHE A 339 -37.50 -0.96 -10.58
N THR A 340 -37.49 0.12 -11.38
CA THR A 340 -36.52 1.21 -11.26
C THR A 340 -37.24 2.56 -11.15
N GLY A 341 -36.64 3.52 -10.44
CA GLY A 341 -37.24 4.85 -10.24
C GLY A 341 -38.15 4.95 -9.01
N ALA A 342 -39.06 5.94 -9.02
CA ALA A 342 -39.78 6.37 -7.82
C ALA A 342 -40.81 5.35 -7.28
N GLN A 343 -41.38 4.50 -8.16
CA GLN A 343 -42.37 3.48 -7.77
C GLN A 343 -41.75 2.11 -7.45
N ALA A 344 -40.42 1.97 -7.61
CA ALA A 344 -39.73 0.69 -7.48
C ALA A 344 -39.99 0.03 -6.12
N GLU A 345 -39.90 0.80 -5.03
CA GLU A 345 -40.13 0.28 -3.68
C GLU A 345 -41.56 -0.25 -3.49
N ALA A 346 -42.57 0.52 -3.90
CA ALA A 346 -43.96 0.12 -3.81
C ALA A 346 -44.26 -1.13 -4.65
N ASN A 347 -43.71 -1.21 -5.86
CA ASN A 347 -43.87 -2.35 -6.76
C ASN A 347 -43.13 -3.59 -6.25
N SER A 348 -41.93 -3.44 -5.67
CA SER A 348 -41.21 -4.53 -5.00
C SER A 348 -42.01 -5.08 -3.83
N ILE A 349 -42.55 -4.23 -2.95
CA ILE A 349 -43.37 -4.68 -1.83
C ILE A 349 -44.64 -5.38 -2.33
N ALA A 350 -45.34 -4.79 -3.32
CA ALA A 350 -46.52 -5.41 -3.91
C ALA A 350 -46.20 -6.77 -4.56
N LEU A 351 -45.01 -6.92 -5.17
CA LEU A 351 -44.55 -8.19 -5.73
C LEU A 351 -44.33 -9.22 -4.63
N LEU A 352 -43.60 -8.86 -3.58
CA LEU A 352 -43.34 -9.76 -2.44
C LEU A 352 -44.65 -10.19 -1.77
N GLU A 353 -45.63 -9.30 -1.62
CA GLU A 353 -46.95 -9.60 -1.05
C GLU A 353 -47.89 -10.33 -2.02
N GLY A 354 -47.48 -10.55 -3.27
CA GLY A 354 -48.31 -11.20 -4.29
C GLY A 354 -49.44 -10.34 -4.85
N ARG A 355 -49.44 -9.03 -4.58
CA ARG A 355 -50.41 -8.03 -5.07
C ARG A 355 -50.03 -7.39 -6.41
N TYR A 356 -48.79 -7.59 -6.87
CA TYR A 356 -48.32 -7.05 -8.15
C TYR A 356 -48.73 -7.95 -9.32
N SER A 357 -49.46 -7.37 -10.28
CA SER A 357 -49.86 -8.04 -11.52
C SER A 357 -48.68 -8.11 -12.49
N LEU A 358 -48.28 -9.33 -12.85
CA LEU A 358 -47.20 -9.53 -13.82
C LEU A 358 -47.71 -9.22 -15.24
N PRO A 359 -46.90 -8.53 -16.08
CA PRO A 359 -47.21 -8.34 -17.48
C PRO A 359 -47.38 -9.67 -18.23
N ASP A 360 -48.33 -9.73 -19.18
CA ASP A 360 -48.69 -10.96 -19.91
C ASP A 360 -47.61 -11.44 -20.89
N LEU A 361 -46.72 -10.54 -21.33
CA LEU A 361 -45.72 -10.76 -22.38
C LEU A 361 -44.31 -11.05 -21.84
N LEU A 362 -44.21 -11.66 -20.65
CA LEU A 362 -42.93 -12.07 -20.07
C LEU A 362 -42.54 -13.49 -20.49
N ASP A 363 -41.23 -13.73 -20.62
CA ASP A 363 -40.74 -15.08 -20.84
C ASP A 363 -41.04 -15.99 -19.63
N PRO A 364 -41.15 -17.32 -19.84
CA PRO A 364 -41.52 -18.25 -18.77
C PRO A 364 -40.55 -18.25 -17.57
N ALA A 365 -39.25 -18.04 -17.81
CA ALA A 365 -38.24 -18.06 -16.75
C ALA A 365 -38.37 -16.82 -15.85
N THR A 366 -38.59 -15.65 -16.45
CA THR A 366 -38.84 -14.41 -15.70
C THR A 366 -40.13 -14.47 -14.91
N THR A 367 -41.19 -15.02 -15.51
CA THR A 367 -42.47 -15.22 -14.83
C THR A 367 -42.32 -16.13 -13.62
N ALA A 368 -41.59 -17.24 -13.77
CA ALA A 368 -41.27 -18.15 -12.67
C ALA A 368 -40.44 -17.45 -11.59
N PHE A 369 -39.39 -16.71 -11.96
CA PHE A 369 -38.54 -15.97 -11.04
C PHE A 369 -39.35 -14.98 -10.19
N LEU A 370 -40.12 -14.09 -10.84
CA LEU A 370 -40.92 -13.08 -10.13
C LEU A 370 -41.99 -13.72 -9.24
N SER A 371 -42.55 -14.86 -9.66
CA SER A 371 -43.49 -15.63 -8.83
C SER A 371 -42.81 -16.21 -7.58
N HIS A 372 -41.56 -16.63 -7.67
CA HIS A 372 -40.78 -17.14 -6.53
C HIS A 372 -40.27 -16.05 -5.59
N CYS A 373 -40.22 -14.79 -6.03
CA CYS A 373 -39.90 -13.67 -5.15
C CYS A 373 -40.99 -13.43 -4.08
N ARG A 374 -42.22 -13.91 -4.31
CA ARG A 374 -43.34 -13.74 -3.37
C ARG A 374 -43.01 -14.36 -2.01
N PHE A 375 -43.45 -13.69 -0.95
CA PHE A 375 -43.35 -14.22 0.40
C PHE A 375 -44.02 -15.59 0.48
N HIS A 376 -43.33 -16.51 1.15
CA HIS A 376 -43.95 -17.78 1.52
C HIS A 376 -45.13 -17.52 2.46
N LYS A 377 -46.12 -18.41 2.45
CA LYS A 377 -47.29 -18.30 3.35
C LYS A 377 -46.90 -18.25 4.84
N ASP A 378 -45.75 -18.85 5.16
CA ASP A 378 -45.16 -18.89 6.50
C ASP A 378 -44.08 -17.81 6.73
N HIS A 379 -44.00 -16.79 5.87
CA HIS A 379 -43.03 -15.73 6.04
C HIS A 379 -43.35 -14.92 7.30
N LEU A 380 -42.44 -14.97 8.27
CA LEU A 380 -42.43 -14.07 9.41
C LEU A 380 -41.49 -12.88 9.08
N PRO A 381 -41.95 -11.63 9.23
CA PRO A 381 -41.10 -10.47 9.04
C PRO A 381 -39.87 -10.58 9.93
N VAL A 382 -38.68 -10.45 9.33
CA VAL A 382 -37.44 -10.36 10.11
C VAL A 382 -37.42 -8.98 10.75
N HIS A 383 -37.35 -8.93 12.08
CA HIS A 383 -37.14 -7.67 12.78
C HIS A 383 -35.83 -7.02 12.28
N LEU A 384 -35.94 -5.80 11.76
CA LEU A 384 -34.80 -5.01 11.27
C LEU A 384 -33.91 -4.45 12.38
N GLU A 385 -34.25 -4.72 13.64
CA GLU A 385 -33.45 -4.34 14.79
C GLU A 385 -32.38 -5.39 15.08
N VAL A 386 -31.12 -4.97 15.07
CA VAL A 386 -30.00 -5.79 15.53
C VAL A 386 -29.72 -5.42 16.98
N THR A 387 -30.02 -6.32 17.91
CA THR A 387 -29.74 -6.11 19.33
C THR A 387 -28.26 -6.29 19.64
N THR A 388 -27.83 -5.84 20.83
CA THR A 388 -26.45 -6.09 21.30
C THR A 388 -26.19 -7.60 21.42
N SER A 389 -27.20 -8.37 21.81
CA SER A 389 -27.16 -9.83 21.92
C SER A 389 -26.91 -10.48 20.56
N ASP A 390 -27.63 -10.03 19.51
CA ASP A 390 -27.47 -10.54 18.15
C ASP A 390 -26.07 -10.25 17.62
N HIS A 391 -25.55 -9.05 17.89
CA HIS A 391 -24.20 -8.68 17.52
C HIS A 391 -23.16 -9.57 18.23
N VAL A 392 -23.31 -9.81 19.54
CA VAL A 392 -22.40 -10.67 20.30
C VAL A 392 -22.47 -12.11 19.77
N TYR A 393 -23.67 -12.66 19.57
CA TYR A 393 -23.88 -14.01 19.03
C TYR A 393 -23.25 -14.21 17.65
N PHE A 394 -23.32 -13.20 16.78
CA PHE A 394 -22.70 -13.28 15.45
C PHE A 394 -21.17 -13.36 15.48
N TRP A 395 -20.53 -12.73 16.48
CA TRP A 395 -19.07 -12.66 16.58
C TRP A 395 -18.44 -13.64 17.58
N SER A 396 -19.25 -14.33 18.39
CA SER A 396 -18.85 -15.47 19.24
C SER A 396 -18.72 -16.75 18.42
#